data_AF-A0A838RS83-F1
#
_entry.id   AF-A0A838RS83-F1
#
_cell.length_a   1.000
_cell.length_b   1.000
_cell.length_c   1.000
_cell.angle_alpha   90.00
_cell.angle_beta   90.00
_cell.angle_gamma   90.00
#
_symmetry.space_group_name_H-M   'P 1'
#
loop_
_entity.id
_entity.type
_entity.pdbx_description
1 polymer ?
#
loop_
_entity_poly.entity_id
_entity_poly.type
_entity_poly.pdbx_seq_one_letter_code
_entity_poly.pdbx_strand_id
1 'polypeptide(L)'
;MKDKETILKELQTIPGVGKEIAKDLYDLGYDSVADLKDREPHIMYERLCIKEGRHVDRCVLYVFRCAVYYASHEKHDPEKLKWWNWKDEGEVI
;
A
#
# COMPACT_ATOMS: atom_id res chain seq x y z
N MET A 1 -4.68 -21.96 -4.54
CA MET A 1 -4.14 -20.60 -4.73
C MET A 1 -5.25 -19.74 -5.31
N LYS A 2 -5.43 -18.52 -4.79
CA LYS A 2 -6.34 -17.54 -5.43
C LYS A 2 -5.78 -17.21 -6.81
N ASP A 3 -6.66 -17.00 -7.79
CA ASP A 3 -6.24 -16.50 -9.08
C ASP A 3 -5.78 -15.03 -8.95
N LYS A 4 -4.89 -14.61 -9.86
CA LYS A 4 -4.31 -13.26 -9.85
C LYS A 4 -5.39 -12.17 -9.85
N GLU A 5 -6.47 -12.35 -10.59
CA GLU A 5 -7.51 -11.32 -10.71
C GLU A 5 -8.26 -11.12 -9.38
N THR A 6 -8.60 -12.22 -8.70
CA THR A 6 -9.19 -12.18 -7.36
C THR A 6 -8.28 -11.47 -6.36
N ILE A 7 -6.98 -11.76 -6.37
CA ILE A 7 -5.99 -11.09 -5.50
C ILE A 7 -5.95 -9.59 -5.77
N LEU A 8 -5.86 -9.19 -7.04
CA LEU A 8 -5.82 -7.76 -7.40
C LEU A 8 -7.12 -7.05 -7.02
N LYS A 9 -8.28 -7.70 -7.15
CA LYS A 9 -9.57 -7.15 -6.73
C LYS A 9 -9.64 -6.98 -5.22
N GLU A 10 -9.12 -7.93 -4.46
CA GLU A 10 -9.05 -7.85 -3.00
C GLU A 10 -8.16 -6.70 -2.54
N LEU A 11 -6.97 -6.56 -3.10
CA LEU A 11 -6.05 -5.46 -2.75
C LEU A 11 -6.63 -4.07 -3.12
N GLN A 12 -7.44 -3.99 -4.18
CA GLN A 12 -8.15 -2.76 -4.58
C GLN A 12 -9.29 -2.36 -3.62
N THR A 13 -9.65 -3.19 -2.64
CA THR A 13 -10.61 -2.79 -1.59
C THR A 13 -10.02 -1.76 -0.62
N ILE A 14 -8.69 -1.67 -0.57
CA ILE A 14 -7.97 -0.74 0.29
C ILE A 14 -8.14 0.69 -0.26
N PRO A 15 -8.57 1.67 0.57
CA PRO A 15 -8.64 3.06 0.17
C PRO A 15 -7.30 3.60 -0.35
N GLY A 16 -7.32 4.19 -1.55
CA GLY A 16 -6.12 4.72 -2.22
C GLY A 16 -5.34 3.69 -3.05
N VAL A 17 -5.70 2.41 -3.03
CA VAL A 17 -5.04 1.37 -3.85
C VAL A 17 -5.79 1.20 -5.17
N GLY A 18 -5.21 1.75 -6.24
CA GLY A 18 -5.65 1.52 -7.62
C GLY A 18 -5.05 0.25 -8.23
N LYS A 19 -5.37 -0.01 -9.51
CA LYS A 19 -4.90 -1.18 -10.26
C LYS A 19 -3.37 -1.32 -10.28
N GLU A 20 -2.65 -0.20 -10.44
CA GLU A 20 -1.19 -0.19 -10.50
C GLU A 20 -0.59 -0.56 -9.15
N ILE A 21 -1.04 0.09 -8.07
CA ILE A 21 -0.57 -0.22 -6.71
C ILE A 21 -0.92 -1.65 -6.30
N ALA A 22 -2.11 -2.15 -6.65
CA ALA A 22 -2.48 -3.54 -6.39
C ALA A 22 -1.54 -4.52 -7.12
N LYS A 23 -1.15 -4.20 -8.36
CA LYS A 23 -0.17 -4.98 -9.11
C LYS A 23 1.20 -4.91 -8.45
N ASP A 24 1.64 -3.74 -7.99
CA ASP A 24 2.91 -3.59 -7.28
C ASP A 24 2.95 -4.42 -6.00
N LEU A 25 1.87 -4.39 -5.20
CA LEU A 25 1.73 -5.22 -4.00
C LEU A 25 1.78 -6.71 -4.32
N TYR A 26 1.02 -7.16 -5.34
CA TYR A 26 1.07 -8.53 -5.81
C TYR A 26 2.48 -8.94 -6.26
N ASP A 27 3.13 -8.08 -7.04
CA ASP A 27 4.45 -8.31 -7.58
C ASP A 27 5.56 -8.26 -6.51
N LEU A 28 5.29 -7.67 -5.34
CA LEU A 28 6.13 -7.72 -4.14
C LEU A 28 5.88 -8.98 -3.29
N GLY A 29 4.88 -9.78 -3.65
CA GLY A 29 4.53 -11.05 -3.01
C GLY A 29 3.42 -10.98 -1.97
N TYR A 30 2.60 -9.91 -1.97
CA TYR A 30 1.42 -9.81 -1.11
C TYR A 30 0.19 -10.30 -1.86
N ASP A 31 -0.47 -11.35 -1.37
CA ASP A 31 -1.59 -12.00 -2.06
C ASP A 31 -2.96 -11.74 -1.41
N SER A 32 -2.98 -11.00 -0.30
CA SER A 32 -4.19 -10.62 0.42
C SER A 32 -4.01 -9.32 1.20
N VAL A 33 -5.13 -8.71 1.61
CA VAL A 33 -5.09 -7.55 2.54
C VAL A 33 -4.44 -7.96 3.86
N ALA A 34 -4.67 -9.20 4.31
CA ALA A 34 -4.12 -9.73 5.56
C ALA A 34 -2.59 -9.79 5.55
N ASP A 35 -1.94 -9.98 4.40
CA ASP A 35 -0.47 -10.02 4.32
C ASP A 35 0.19 -8.68 4.60
N LEU A 36 -0.57 -7.59 4.49
CA LEU A 36 -0.11 -6.23 4.76
C LEU A 36 -0.17 -5.89 6.24
N LYS A 37 -0.83 -6.72 7.05
CA LYS A 37 -0.95 -6.51 8.50
C LYS A 37 0.44 -6.47 9.14
N ASP A 38 0.66 -5.46 9.97
CA ASP A 38 1.89 -5.24 10.73
C ASP A 38 3.18 -5.16 9.87
N ARG A 39 3.04 -4.93 8.56
CA ARG A 39 4.18 -4.69 7.66
C ARG A 39 4.74 -3.30 7.85
N GLU A 40 6.01 -3.13 7.49
CA GLU A 40 6.67 -1.82 7.49
C GLU A 40 6.55 -1.16 6.11
N PRO A 41 5.76 -0.07 5.96
CA PRO A 41 5.54 0.58 4.66
C PRO A 41 6.82 1.07 3.98
N HIS A 42 7.80 1.49 4.77
CA HIS A 42 9.11 1.94 4.29
C HIS A 42 9.87 0.81 3.59
N ILE A 43 9.91 -0.37 4.21
CA ILE A 43 10.55 -1.55 3.61
C ILE A 43 9.80 -2.00 2.35
N MET A 44 8.46 -1.93 2.35
CA MET A 44 7.67 -2.22 1.14
C MET A 44 8.03 -1.29 -0.02
N TYR A 45 8.15 0.01 0.25
CA TYR A 45 8.52 1.03 -0.74
C TYR A 45 9.95 0.86 -1.24
N GLU A 46 10.91 0.58 -0.36
CA GLU A 46 12.30 0.29 -0.75
C GLU A 46 12.39 -0.94 -1.66
N ARG A 47 11.67 -2.01 -1.31
CA ARG A 47 11.58 -3.21 -2.15
C ARG A 47 10.98 -2.90 -3.52
N LEU A 48 9.99 -2.01 -3.60
CA LEU A 48 9.43 -1.56 -4.87
C LEU A 48 10.48 -0.79 -5.70
N CYS A 49 11.19 0.15 -5.09
CA CYS A 49 12.24 0.91 -5.78
C CYS A 49 13.35 0.00 -6.33
N ILE A 50 13.77 -0.99 -5.54
CA ILE A 50 14.75 -2.00 -5.96
C ILE A 50 14.21 -2.81 -7.15
N LYS A 51 12.95 -3.24 -7.09
CA LYS A 51 12.30 -4.00 -8.16
C LYS A 51 12.18 -3.20 -9.46
N GLU A 52 11.78 -1.93 -9.37
CA GLU A 52 11.63 -1.03 -10.51
C GLU A 52 12.97 -0.51 -11.05
N GLY A 53 14.07 -0.71 -10.32
CA GLY A 53 15.40 -0.21 -10.68
C GLY A 53 15.52 1.32 -10.66
N ARG A 54 14.56 2.00 -10.02
CA ARG A 54 14.49 3.47 -9.92
C ARG A 54 13.75 3.89 -8.66
N HIS A 55 13.92 5.16 -8.29
CA HIS A 55 13.05 5.77 -7.29
C HIS A 55 11.63 5.90 -7.85
N VAL A 56 10.66 5.33 -7.13
CA VAL A 56 9.23 5.48 -7.40
C VAL A 56 8.74 6.73 -6.68
N ASP A 57 7.66 7.34 -7.18
CA ASP A 57 7.09 8.53 -6.54
C ASP A 57 6.78 8.28 -5.05
N ARG A 58 7.09 9.28 -4.21
CA ARG A 58 6.94 9.21 -2.76
C ARG A 58 5.47 9.01 -2.35
N CYS A 59 4.49 9.41 -3.16
CA CYS A 59 3.09 9.16 -2.88
C CYS A 59 2.76 7.68 -2.71
N VAL A 60 3.52 6.78 -3.35
CA VAL A 60 3.34 5.33 -3.20
C VAL A 60 3.64 4.86 -1.78
N LEU A 61 4.65 5.43 -1.12
CA LEU A 61 4.91 5.17 0.30
C LEU A 61 3.69 5.56 1.16
N TYR A 62 3.05 6.68 0.86
CA TYR A 62 1.88 7.16 1.61
C TYR A 62 0.68 6.23 1.41
N VAL A 63 0.50 5.71 0.19
CA VAL A 63 -0.50 4.66 -0.08
C VAL A 63 -0.16 3.38 0.68
N PHE A 64 1.11 2.96 0.76
CA PHE A 64 1.51 1.80 1.56
C PHE A 64 1.26 1.98 3.06
N ARG A 65 1.51 3.19 3.61
CA ARG A 65 1.16 3.51 5.00
C ARG A 65 -0.34 3.36 5.26
N CYS A 66 -1.16 3.91 4.36
CA CYS A 66 -2.61 3.76 4.40
C CYS A 66 -3.04 2.29 4.31
N ALA A 67 -2.43 1.52 3.41
CA ALA A 67 -2.74 0.11 3.19
C ALA A 67 -2.43 -0.77 4.41
N VAL A 68 -1.25 -0.58 5.03
CA VAL A 68 -0.88 -1.28 6.26
C VAL A 68 -1.81 -0.91 7.40
N TYR A 69 -2.15 0.38 7.55
CA TYR A 69 -3.10 0.82 8.56
C TYR A 69 -4.47 0.16 8.38
N TYR A 70 -4.99 0.16 7.17
CA TYR A 70 -6.27 -0.49 6.83
C TYR A 70 -6.25 -1.98 7.17
N ALA A 71 -5.19 -2.69 6.81
CA ALA A 71 -5.03 -4.12 7.09
C ALA A 71 -4.86 -4.45 8.58
N SER A 72 -4.28 -3.54 9.36
CA SER A 72 -3.92 -3.78 10.77
C SER A 72 -5.01 -3.40 11.76
N HIS A 73 -6.11 -2.77 11.30
CA HIS A 73 -7.20 -2.30 12.16
C HIS A 73 -8.55 -2.83 11.70
N GLU A 74 -9.40 -3.27 12.63
CA GLU A 74 -10.78 -3.64 12.33
C GLU A 74 -11.73 -2.44 12.33
N LYS A 75 -11.41 -1.42 13.15
CA LYS A 75 -12.14 -0.15 13.22
C LYS A 75 -11.23 0.96 12.72
N HIS A 76 -11.63 1.64 11.66
CA HIS A 76 -10.83 2.67 11.02
C HIS A 76 -11.32 4.08 11.36
N ASP A 77 -10.39 4.95 11.73
CA ASP A 77 -10.55 6.40 11.59
C ASP A 77 -10.66 6.78 10.09
N PRO A 78 -11.76 7.41 9.65
CA PRO A 78 -11.95 7.84 8.26
C PRO A 78 -10.87 8.78 7.72
N GLU A 79 -10.25 9.60 8.58
CA GLU A 79 -9.16 10.48 8.14
C GLU A 79 -7.89 9.69 7.81
N LYS A 80 -7.65 8.57 8.50
CA LYS A 80 -6.51 7.69 8.22
C LYS A 80 -6.72 6.80 7.00
N LEU A 81 -7.92 6.78 6.41
CA LEU A 81 -8.19 6.11 5.12
C LEU A 81 -7.87 6.99 3.91
N LYS A 82 -7.51 8.25 4.15
CA LYS A 82 -7.08 9.17 3.11
C LYS A 82 -5.56 9.10 3.00
N TRP A 83 -5.03 8.50 1.94
CA TRP A 83 -3.58 8.31 1.78
C TRP A 83 -2.78 9.63 1.90
N TRP A 84 -3.35 10.76 1.49
CA TRP A 84 -2.68 12.07 1.58
C TRP A 84 -2.50 12.59 3.01
N ASN A 85 -3.20 12.01 4.00
CA ASN A 85 -2.96 12.28 5.41
C ASN A 85 -1.75 11.51 5.97
N TRP A 86 -1.12 10.66 5.17
CA TRP A 86 0.10 9.92 5.51
C TRP A 86 1.38 10.53 4.91
N LYS A 87 1.29 11.74 4.37
CA LYS A 87 2.47 12.51 3.92
C LYS A 87 3.42 12.74 5.08
N ASP A 88 4.71 12.92 4.79
CA ASP A 88 5.69 13.29 5.80
C ASP A 88 5.32 14.66 6.40
N GLU A 89 5.19 14.74 7.73
CA GLU A 89 4.94 16.00 8.43
C GLU A 89 6.18 16.89 8.33
N GLY A 90 6.17 17.85 7.40
CA GLY A 90 7.27 18.81 7.23
C GLY A 90 7.59 19.22 5.80
N GLU A 91 7.02 18.57 4.77
CA GLU A 91 7.16 19.07 3.40
C GLU A 91 6.13 20.19 3.14
N VAL A 92 6.59 21.42 3.37
CA VAL A 92 5.95 22.63 2.85
C VAL A 92 5.99 22.54 1.32
N ILE A 93 4.82 22.51 0.69
CA ILE A 93 4.65 22.69 -0.76
C ILE A 93 5.19 24.03 -1.24
#